data_AF-A0A382JV83-F1
#
_entry.id   AF-A0A382JV83-F1
#
_cell.length_a   1.000
_cell.length_b   1.000
_cell.length_c   1.000
_cell.angle_alpha   90.00
_cell.angle_beta   90.00
_cell.angle_gamma   90.00
#
_symmetry.space_group_name_H-M   'P 1'
#
loop_
_entity.id
_entity.type
_entity.pdbx_description
1 polymer ?
#
loop_
_entity_poly.entity_id
_entity_poly.type
_entity_poly.pdbx_seq_one_letter_code
_entity_poly.pdbx_strand_id
1 'polypeptide(L)'
;SMPASGYGLNPESLKALFADPDARAYRALVEDFSTEMVAVADPNIDFTNNQFVFFLFPETIVDIDPSFGFPHSLNIPSDEGTITGAWGAGAFIYQTDYYSDKRELWSVWVHELGHTWGLAGHAPVAILGREQEPQSTDSDLHLMGTQDALHKVFSVWDQWLLGWLPENEVYCLPASQLDRTDVELVPLERSGAGGYRTAMVPLTQSSILVVESHRSEGYGERAAPLGNAVVVYLVDTTLDYEMDRNTGVALDRFAVYLAPSLTDVERNARGLSSRAIMDPFLILGESVTYGGVTVTVAQSGEHDVVRITSDG
;
A
#
# COMPACT_ATOMS: atom_id res chain seq x y z
N SER A 1 18.03 3.98 -32.65
CA SER A 1 16.56 4.15 -32.58
C SER A 1 16.16 3.80 -31.17
N MET A 2 15.31 4.60 -30.51
CA MET A 2 14.78 4.17 -29.21
C MET A 2 13.89 2.94 -29.45
N PRO A 3 14.06 1.86 -28.68
CA PRO A 3 13.19 0.70 -28.77
C PRO A 3 11.86 1.10 -28.15
N ALA A 4 10.79 1.20 -28.94
CA ALA A 4 9.45 1.45 -28.42
C ALA A 4 8.38 1.09 -29.46
N SER A 5 8.60 1.45 -30.73
CA SER A 5 7.53 1.36 -31.74
C SER A 5 7.15 -0.07 -32.17
N GLY A 6 7.80 -1.12 -31.67
CA GLY A 6 7.54 -2.52 -32.03
C GLY A 6 7.04 -3.42 -30.90
N TYR A 7 7.07 -2.98 -29.64
CA TYR A 7 6.91 -3.87 -28.49
C TYR A 7 5.46 -4.09 -28.05
N GLY A 8 4.51 -3.22 -28.41
CA GLY A 8 3.14 -3.34 -27.90
C GLY A 8 3.01 -2.89 -26.44
N LEU A 9 3.85 -1.96 -25.99
CA LEU A 9 3.70 -1.25 -24.72
C LEU A 9 2.73 -0.06 -24.79
N ASN A 10 2.01 0.09 -25.91
CA ASN A 10 0.98 1.12 -26.05
C ASN A 10 -0.17 0.89 -25.04
N PRO A 11 -0.91 1.96 -24.68
CA PRO A 11 -1.90 1.89 -23.60
C PRO A 11 -2.99 0.81 -23.80
N GLU A 12 -3.44 0.61 -25.04
CA GLU A 12 -4.48 -0.39 -25.36
C GLU A 12 -3.96 -1.82 -25.15
N SER A 13 -2.71 -2.08 -25.55
CA SER A 13 -2.07 -3.38 -25.41
C SER A 13 -1.72 -3.70 -23.96
N LEU A 14 -1.19 -2.72 -23.21
CA LEU A 14 -0.93 -2.87 -21.77
C LEU A 14 -2.21 -3.15 -20.99
N LYS A 15 -3.30 -2.45 -21.29
CA LYS A 15 -4.60 -2.70 -20.67
C LYS A 15 -5.07 -4.13 -20.88
N ALA A 16 -4.93 -4.67 -22.10
CA ALA A 16 -5.31 -6.04 -22.39
C ALA A 16 -4.43 -7.06 -21.64
N LEU A 17 -3.13 -6.82 -21.57
CA LEU A 17 -2.17 -7.68 -20.88
C LEU A 17 -2.37 -7.69 -19.35
N PHE A 18 -2.68 -6.53 -18.75
CA PHE A 18 -3.00 -6.45 -17.32
C PHE A 18 -4.32 -7.12 -16.94
N ALA A 19 -5.23 -7.29 -17.89
CA ALA A 19 -6.49 -7.98 -17.70
C ALA A 19 -6.38 -9.51 -17.83
N ASP A 20 -5.25 -10.02 -18.34
CA ASP A 20 -5.02 -11.45 -18.51
C ASP A 20 -4.59 -12.08 -17.17
N PRO A 21 -5.30 -13.09 -16.64
CA PRO A 21 -4.87 -13.80 -15.43
C PRO A 21 -3.55 -14.55 -15.63
N ASP A 22 -3.15 -14.82 -16.88
CA ASP A 22 -1.86 -15.41 -17.22
C ASP A 22 -0.81 -14.33 -17.54
N ALA A 23 -0.07 -13.94 -16.51
CA ALA A 23 0.97 -12.92 -16.62
C ALA A 23 2.18 -13.32 -17.49
N ARG A 24 2.25 -14.54 -18.07
CA ARG A 24 3.42 -14.98 -18.86
C ARG A 24 3.67 -14.15 -20.11
N ALA A 25 2.62 -13.77 -20.84
CA ALA A 25 2.76 -12.96 -22.04
C ALA A 25 3.27 -11.55 -21.70
N TYR A 26 2.71 -10.94 -20.66
CA TYR A 26 3.16 -9.65 -20.14
C TYR A 26 4.61 -9.71 -19.64
N ARG A 27 4.99 -10.79 -18.93
CA ARG A 27 6.37 -10.99 -18.45
C ARG A 27 7.38 -11.10 -19.58
N ALA A 28 7.07 -11.88 -20.62
CA ALA A 28 7.94 -12.00 -21.78
C ALA A 28 8.15 -10.63 -22.46
N LEU A 29 7.07 -9.85 -22.61
CA LEU A 29 7.15 -8.49 -23.16
C LEU A 29 8.07 -7.58 -22.33
N VAL A 30 7.90 -7.59 -21.00
CA VAL A 30 8.74 -6.79 -20.09
C VAL A 30 10.21 -7.23 -20.17
N GLU A 31 10.48 -8.54 -20.21
CA GLU A 31 11.84 -9.09 -20.31
C GLU A 31 12.53 -8.69 -21.61
N ASP A 32 11.85 -8.82 -22.76
CA ASP A 32 12.41 -8.47 -24.07
C ASP A 32 12.76 -6.98 -24.13
N PHE A 33 11.81 -6.13 -23.73
CA PHE A 33 12.01 -4.68 -23.73
C PHE A 33 13.13 -4.24 -22.78
N SER A 34 13.15 -4.80 -21.57
CA SER A 34 14.18 -4.47 -20.57
C SER A 34 15.56 -4.97 -20.99
N THR A 35 15.64 -6.11 -21.68
CA THR A 35 16.89 -6.64 -22.26
C THR A 35 17.50 -5.69 -23.26
N GLU A 36 16.71 -5.13 -24.18
CA GLU A 36 17.23 -4.13 -25.12
C GLU A 36 17.69 -2.86 -24.41
N MET A 37 16.93 -2.40 -23.42
CA MET A 37 17.28 -1.20 -22.67
C MET A 37 18.58 -1.36 -21.88
N VAL A 38 18.74 -2.48 -21.17
CA VAL A 38 19.96 -2.78 -20.42
C VAL A 38 21.15 -2.94 -21.37
N ALA A 39 21.01 -3.64 -22.50
CA ALA A 39 22.09 -3.78 -23.47
C ALA A 39 22.59 -2.44 -24.05
N VAL A 40 21.72 -1.43 -24.18
CA VAL A 40 22.11 -0.07 -24.59
C VAL A 40 22.84 0.68 -23.47
N ALA A 41 22.45 0.44 -22.22
CA ALA A 41 23.01 1.10 -21.05
C ALA A 41 24.33 0.49 -20.58
N ASP A 42 24.49 -0.82 -20.70
CA ASP A 42 25.60 -1.66 -20.21
C ASP A 42 26.99 -1.07 -20.46
N PRO A 43 27.32 -0.57 -21.66
CA PRO A 43 28.65 0.00 -21.91
C PRO A 43 28.96 1.25 -21.07
N ASN A 44 27.97 1.84 -20.40
CA ASN A 44 28.06 3.09 -19.65
C ASN A 44 27.69 2.94 -18.16
N ILE A 45 27.12 1.80 -17.76
CA ILE A 45 26.63 1.56 -16.39
C ILE A 45 27.14 0.20 -15.96
N ASP A 46 27.89 0.16 -14.86
CA ASP A 46 28.31 -1.07 -14.20
C ASP A 46 27.14 -1.62 -13.37
N PHE A 47 26.58 -2.76 -13.78
CA PHE A 47 25.46 -3.41 -13.10
C PHE A 47 25.89 -4.36 -11.99
N THR A 48 27.17 -4.38 -11.57
CA THR A 48 27.65 -5.20 -10.46
C THR A 48 26.75 -5.05 -9.22
N ASN A 49 26.22 -6.17 -8.74
CA ASN A 49 25.31 -6.27 -7.59
C ASN A 49 23.93 -5.57 -7.75
N ASN A 50 23.49 -5.26 -8.97
CA ASN A 50 22.15 -4.77 -9.22
C ASN A 50 21.19 -5.92 -9.56
N GLN A 51 20.07 -5.99 -8.83
CA GLN A 51 19.03 -7.01 -9.04
C GLN A 51 17.74 -6.43 -9.64
N PHE A 52 17.63 -5.10 -9.63
CA PHE A 52 16.47 -4.35 -10.08
C PHE A 52 16.89 -3.05 -10.75
N VAL A 53 16.22 -2.67 -11.84
CA VAL A 53 16.48 -1.41 -12.56
C VAL A 53 15.21 -0.58 -12.71
N PHE A 54 15.35 0.73 -12.48
CA PHE A 54 14.33 1.72 -12.81
C PHE A 54 14.63 2.39 -14.14
N PHE A 55 13.64 2.38 -15.03
CA PHE A 55 13.70 3.14 -16.28
C PHE A 55 12.91 4.44 -16.14
N LEU A 56 13.64 5.57 -16.20
CA LEU A 56 13.04 6.90 -16.23
C LEU A 56 13.02 7.40 -17.68
N PHE A 57 11.82 7.55 -18.24
CA PHE A 57 11.63 8.07 -19.59
C PHE A 57 11.60 9.60 -19.60
N PRO A 58 11.72 10.26 -20.76
CA PRO A 58 11.51 11.70 -20.86
C PRO A 58 10.07 12.11 -20.51
N GLU A 59 9.84 13.34 -20.03
CA GLU A 59 8.48 13.88 -19.76
C GLU A 59 7.55 13.86 -20.98
N THR A 60 8.11 13.74 -22.20
CA THR A 60 7.36 13.64 -23.45
C THR A 60 6.92 12.21 -23.78
N ILE A 61 7.11 11.23 -22.90
CA ILE A 61 6.69 9.85 -23.12
C ILE A 61 5.16 9.79 -23.24
N VAL A 62 4.68 9.12 -24.30
CA VAL A 62 3.25 8.91 -24.56
C VAL A 62 2.94 7.47 -24.95
N ASP A 63 3.95 6.73 -25.42
CA ASP A 63 3.78 5.38 -25.95
C ASP A 63 3.72 4.30 -24.87
N ILE A 64 4.07 4.62 -23.63
CA ILE A 64 3.96 3.73 -22.47
C ILE A 64 3.05 4.44 -21.48
N ASP A 65 1.93 3.83 -21.11
CA ASP A 65 1.01 4.32 -20.08
C ASP A 65 0.15 3.15 -19.57
N PRO A 66 0.05 2.91 -18.25
CA PRO A 66 0.67 3.67 -17.16
C PRO A 66 2.16 3.37 -16.95
N SER A 67 2.57 2.11 -17.03
CA SER A 67 3.92 1.66 -16.74
C SER A 67 4.13 0.25 -17.28
N PHE A 68 5.35 -0.25 -17.16
CA PHE A 68 5.64 -1.68 -17.29
C PHE A 68 6.60 -2.11 -16.18
N GLY A 69 6.65 -3.41 -15.91
CA GLY A 69 7.61 -3.96 -14.97
C GLY A 69 7.18 -5.27 -14.33
N PHE A 70 8.17 -5.93 -13.75
CA PHE A 70 8.01 -7.02 -12.80
C PHE A 70 9.04 -6.85 -11.68
N PRO A 71 8.63 -7.02 -10.41
CA PRO A 71 9.53 -6.87 -9.27
C PRO A 71 10.64 -7.94 -9.25
N HIS A 72 10.35 -9.12 -9.81
CA HIS A 72 11.25 -10.26 -9.89
C HIS A 72 10.89 -11.18 -11.07
N SER A 73 11.58 -12.31 -11.21
CA SER A 73 11.31 -13.35 -12.23
C SER A 73 11.55 -12.93 -13.68
N LEU A 74 12.37 -11.90 -13.91
CA LEU A 74 12.93 -11.58 -15.21
C LEU A 74 14.33 -12.20 -15.35
N ASN A 75 14.79 -12.35 -16.58
CA ASN A 75 16.14 -12.76 -16.92
C ASN A 75 16.76 -11.76 -17.90
N ILE A 76 17.13 -10.60 -17.39
CA ILE A 76 17.70 -9.50 -18.19
C ILE A 76 19.24 -9.60 -18.15
N PRO A 77 19.93 -9.92 -19.25
CA PRO A 77 21.39 -10.01 -19.27
C PRO A 77 22.06 -8.63 -19.19
N SER A 78 23.17 -8.57 -18.45
CA SER A 78 24.18 -7.50 -18.47
C SER A 78 25.59 -8.11 -18.48
N ASP A 79 26.62 -7.31 -18.72
CA ASP A 79 28.03 -7.73 -18.67
C ASP A 79 28.42 -8.26 -17.27
N GLU A 80 27.77 -7.77 -16.22
CA GLU A 80 28.03 -8.17 -14.83
C GLU A 80 27.14 -9.31 -14.30
N GLY A 81 26.14 -9.73 -15.07
CA GLY A 81 25.25 -10.83 -14.70
C GLY A 81 23.79 -10.60 -15.07
N THR A 82 22.89 -11.36 -14.44
CA THR A 82 21.46 -11.27 -14.71
C THR A 82 20.77 -10.33 -13.73
N ILE A 83 20.06 -9.34 -14.25
CA ILE A 83 19.13 -8.49 -13.51
C ILE A 83 17.77 -9.19 -13.48
N THR A 84 17.17 -9.29 -12.29
CA THR A 84 16.00 -10.15 -12.06
C THR A 84 14.67 -9.41 -12.02
N GLY A 85 14.69 -8.08 -11.97
CA GLY A 85 13.50 -7.25 -11.98
C GLY A 85 13.75 -5.92 -12.66
N ALA A 86 12.68 -5.31 -13.15
CA ALA A 86 12.73 -4.03 -13.82
C ALA A 86 11.38 -3.35 -13.72
N TRP A 87 11.39 -2.03 -13.66
CA TRP A 87 10.18 -1.24 -13.76
C TRP A 87 10.44 0.09 -14.44
N GLY A 88 9.49 0.54 -15.24
CA GLY A 88 9.56 1.81 -15.94
C GLY A 88 8.21 2.51 -15.94
N ALA A 89 8.23 3.78 -15.51
CA ALA A 89 7.03 4.61 -15.49
C ALA A 89 6.74 5.16 -16.89
N GLY A 90 5.52 5.00 -17.36
CA GLY A 90 5.02 5.65 -18.55
C GLY A 90 4.59 7.10 -18.30
N ALA A 91 3.72 7.61 -19.18
CA ALA A 91 3.18 8.97 -19.13
C ALA A 91 2.50 9.29 -17.79
N PHE A 92 1.87 8.28 -17.17
CA PHE A 92 1.25 8.36 -15.85
C PHE A 92 2.09 9.16 -14.86
N ILE A 93 3.39 8.91 -14.72
CA ILE A 93 4.20 9.49 -13.64
C ILE A 93 4.29 11.02 -13.69
N TYR A 94 4.06 11.61 -14.86
CA TYR A 94 4.07 13.06 -15.09
C TYR A 94 2.67 13.71 -15.00
N GLN A 95 1.62 12.90 -14.88
CA GLN A 95 0.27 13.36 -14.60
C GLN A 95 0.15 13.75 -13.11
N THR A 96 -0.90 14.50 -12.77
CA THR A 96 -1.20 14.78 -11.37
C THR A 96 -1.54 13.49 -10.64
N ASP A 97 -1.22 13.47 -9.34
CA ASP A 97 -1.66 12.39 -8.46
C ASP A 97 -3.17 12.43 -8.27
N TYR A 98 -3.71 11.48 -7.50
CA TYR A 98 -5.13 11.47 -7.20
C TYR A 98 -5.61 12.80 -6.62
N TYR A 99 -4.77 13.47 -5.83
CA TYR A 99 -4.93 14.78 -5.16
C TYR A 99 -4.85 16.01 -6.03
N SER A 100 -4.70 15.82 -7.35
CA SER A 100 -4.46 16.91 -8.29
C SER A 100 -3.15 17.66 -8.01
N ASP A 101 -2.28 17.08 -7.17
CA ASP A 101 -0.94 17.59 -6.90
C ASP A 101 0.03 17.04 -7.96
N LYS A 102 1.19 17.68 -8.09
CA LYS A 102 2.27 17.10 -8.90
C LYS A 102 2.73 15.81 -8.23
N ARG A 103 2.71 14.69 -8.97
CA ARG A 103 3.19 13.42 -8.45
C ARG A 103 4.67 13.51 -8.05
N GLU A 104 4.98 12.94 -6.90
CA GLU A 104 6.33 12.88 -6.38
C GLU A 104 7.01 11.59 -6.82
N LEU A 105 8.04 11.69 -7.66
CA LEU A 105 8.70 10.50 -8.24
C LEU A 105 9.23 9.53 -7.17
N TRP A 106 9.71 10.08 -6.05
CA TRP A 106 10.27 9.28 -4.97
C TRP A 106 9.23 8.32 -4.37
N SER A 107 7.96 8.72 -4.24
CA SER A 107 6.94 7.87 -3.61
C SER A 107 6.57 6.70 -4.52
N VAL A 108 6.59 6.93 -5.84
CA VAL A 108 6.46 5.87 -6.84
C VAL A 108 7.61 4.88 -6.74
N TRP A 109 8.85 5.34 -6.70
CA TRP A 109 10.00 4.43 -6.61
C TRP A 109 9.99 3.60 -5.33
N VAL A 110 9.65 4.20 -4.19
CA VAL A 110 9.57 3.46 -2.92
C VAL A 110 8.43 2.44 -2.94
N HIS A 111 7.26 2.79 -3.51
CA HIS A 111 6.17 1.83 -3.71
C HIS A 111 6.61 0.62 -4.54
N GLU A 112 7.23 0.87 -5.69
CA GLU A 112 7.67 -0.19 -6.60
C GLU A 112 8.81 -1.03 -6.03
N LEU A 113 9.72 -0.40 -5.27
CA LEU A 113 10.74 -1.12 -4.49
C LEU A 113 10.12 -2.00 -3.41
N GLY A 114 9.02 -1.57 -2.79
CA GLY A 114 8.29 -2.38 -1.80
C GLY A 114 7.92 -3.76 -2.34
N HIS A 115 7.43 -3.84 -3.58
CA HIS A 115 7.15 -5.11 -4.25
C HIS A 115 8.41 -5.98 -4.40
N THR A 116 9.58 -5.38 -4.66
CA THR A 116 10.86 -6.10 -4.75
C THR A 116 11.33 -6.67 -3.42
N TRP A 117 10.95 -6.04 -2.30
CA TRP A 117 11.25 -6.51 -0.95
C TRP A 117 10.29 -7.62 -0.48
N GLY A 118 9.33 -8.01 -1.31
CA GLY A 118 8.33 -9.03 -0.98
C GLY A 118 7.15 -8.51 -0.18
N LEU A 119 6.97 -7.18 -0.10
CA LEU A 119 5.75 -6.61 0.46
C LEU A 119 4.61 -6.83 -0.53
N ALA A 120 3.50 -7.37 -0.01
CA ALA A 120 2.27 -7.46 -0.76
C ALA A 120 1.70 -6.04 -0.92
N GLY A 121 1.92 -5.44 -2.07
CA GLY A 121 1.38 -4.11 -2.33
C GLY A 121 -0.12 -4.10 -2.56
N HIS A 122 -0.64 -2.89 -2.62
CA HIS A 122 -2.05 -2.54 -2.71
C HIS A 122 -2.90 -3.12 -1.58
N ALA A 123 -2.34 -3.19 -0.38
CA ALA A 123 -3.02 -3.58 0.85
C ALA A 123 -2.38 -2.86 2.06
N PRO A 124 -3.10 -2.69 3.19
CA PRO A 124 -4.53 -2.96 3.34
C PRO A 124 -5.37 -2.08 2.40
N VAL A 125 -6.48 -2.63 1.91
CA VAL A 125 -7.45 -1.93 1.04
C VAL A 125 -8.84 -2.47 1.34
N ALA A 126 -9.87 -1.79 0.82
CA ALA A 126 -11.27 -2.11 1.02
C ALA A 126 -11.73 -2.07 2.49
N ILE A 127 -13.05 -1.94 2.64
CA ILE A 127 -13.70 -2.10 3.94
C ILE A 127 -14.27 -3.51 4.01
N LEU A 128 -14.08 -4.18 5.14
CA LEU A 128 -14.63 -5.51 5.40
C LEU A 128 -16.14 -5.53 5.14
N GLY A 129 -16.60 -6.50 4.35
CA GLY A 129 -17.99 -6.66 3.93
C GLY A 129 -18.41 -5.80 2.74
N ARG A 130 -17.48 -5.04 2.15
CA ARG A 130 -17.70 -4.16 0.97
C ARG A 130 -16.61 -4.31 -0.09
N GLU A 131 -15.87 -5.40 -0.04
CA GLU A 131 -14.78 -5.74 -0.95
C GLU A 131 -15.26 -5.82 -2.41
N GLN A 132 -16.53 -6.20 -2.60
CA GLN A 132 -17.20 -6.34 -3.88
C GLN A 132 -17.74 -5.02 -4.46
N GLU A 133 -17.63 -3.91 -3.72
CA GLU A 133 -18.02 -2.60 -4.24
C GLU A 133 -16.98 -2.10 -5.27
N PRO A 134 -17.42 -1.44 -6.37
CA PRO A 134 -16.48 -0.81 -7.30
C PRO A 134 -15.59 0.17 -6.56
N GLN A 135 -14.30 0.19 -6.92
CA GLN A 135 -13.28 1.08 -6.31
C GLN A 135 -13.00 0.79 -4.83
N SER A 136 -13.38 -0.39 -4.32
CA SER A 136 -13.04 -0.81 -2.96
C SER A 136 -11.53 -0.90 -2.74
N THR A 137 -10.76 -1.09 -3.82
CA THR A 137 -9.30 -1.13 -3.80
C THR A 137 -8.64 0.24 -3.85
N ASP A 138 -9.39 1.33 -4.07
CA ASP A 138 -8.86 2.69 -4.20
C ASP A 138 -8.59 3.30 -2.81
N SER A 139 -8.05 2.51 -1.87
CA SER A 139 -7.56 3.07 -0.61
C SER A 139 -6.22 3.73 -0.84
N ASP A 140 -6.10 4.95 -0.35
CA ASP A 140 -4.91 5.77 -0.45
C ASP A 140 -4.28 6.02 0.92
N LEU A 141 -4.54 5.18 1.91
CA LEU A 141 -4.02 5.45 3.25
C LEU A 141 -2.49 5.30 3.31
N HIS A 142 -1.95 4.15 2.91
CA HIS A 142 -0.53 3.81 3.06
C HIS A 142 0.22 3.74 1.73
N LEU A 143 1.54 3.88 1.80
CA LEU A 143 2.41 3.89 0.62
C LEU A 143 2.32 2.61 -0.20
N MET A 144 2.14 1.44 0.44
CA MET A 144 1.92 0.19 -0.30
C MET A 144 0.50 0.08 -0.85
N GLY A 145 -0.51 0.74 -0.26
CA GLY A 145 -1.85 0.85 -0.87
C GLY A 145 -1.79 1.53 -2.25
N THR A 146 -1.12 2.68 -2.30
CA THR A 146 -0.86 3.42 -3.54
C THR A 146 0.34 4.37 -3.39
N GLN A 147 1.09 4.59 -4.47
CA GLN A 147 2.18 5.56 -4.52
C GLN A 147 1.73 7.00 -4.24
N ASP A 148 0.44 7.29 -4.40
CA ASP A 148 -0.17 8.60 -4.21
C ASP A 148 -0.78 8.78 -2.80
N ALA A 149 -0.40 7.91 -1.85
CA ALA A 149 -1.00 7.83 -0.52
C ALA A 149 -1.13 9.18 0.20
N LEU A 150 -2.22 9.30 0.96
CA LEU A 150 -2.52 10.35 1.93
C LEU A 150 -1.48 10.39 3.04
N HIS A 151 -1.14 9.22 3.60
CA HIS A 151 -0.03 9.05 4.54
C HIS A 151 1.07 8.27 3.83
N LYS A 152 2.13 8.97 3.38
CA LYS A 152 3.23 8.34 2.60
C LYS A 152 4.22 7.59 3.49
N VAL A 153 3.69 6.70 4.31
CA VAL A 153 4.40 5.78 5.19
C VAL A 153 3.96 4.36 4.87
N PHE A 154 4.84 3.39 5.12
CA PHE A 154 4.47 1.98 5.13
C PHE A 154 3.49 1.69 6.27
N SER A 155 2.57 0.74 6.11
CA SER A 155 1.75 0.28 7.24
C SER A 155 2.65 -0.34 8.32
N VAL A 156 2.19 -0.42 9.57
CA VAL A 156 2.94 -1.08 10.65
C VAL A 156 3.12 -2.57 10.36
N TRP A 157 2.20 -3.18 9.61
CA TRP A 157 2.36 -4.56 9.14
C TRP A 157 3.53 -4.69 8.17
N ASP A 158 3.63 -3.78 7.19
CA ASP A 158 4.77 -3.76 6.26
C ASP A 158 6.08 -3.49 6.99
N GLN A 159 6.11 -2.51 7.91
CA GLN A 159 7.29 -2.19 8.71
C GLN A 159 7.71 -3.36 9.61
N TRP A 160 6.75 -4.11 10.15
CA TRP A 160 7.00 -5.32 10.91
C TRP A 160 7.63 -6.43 10.06
N LEU A 161 7.07 -6.70 8.87
CA LEU A 161 7.61 -7.69 7.93
C LEU A 161 9.05 -7.36 7.49
N LEU A 162 9.35 -6.07 7.31
CA LEU A 162 10.70 -5.59 6.98
C LEU A 162 11.68 -5.62 8.17
N GLY A 163 11.20 -5.87 9.40
CA GLY A 163 11.99 -5.78 10.62
C GLY A 163 12.37 -4.33 10.99
N TRP A 164 11.64 -3.35 10.48
CA TRP A 164 11.86 -1.92 10.76
C TRP A 164 11.12 -1.45 12.01
N LEU A 165 10.11 -2.19 12.44
CA LEU A 165 9.35 -1.93 13.65
C LEU A 165 9.89 -2.79 14.82
N PRO A 166 10.56 -2.20 15.81
CA PRO A 166 11.08 -2.96 16.96
C PRO A 166 9.97 -3.59 17.80
N GLU A 167 10.19 -4.78 18.35
CA GLU A 167 9.20 -5.50 19.17
C GLU A 167 8.71 -4.69 20.39
N ASN A 168 9.58 -3.86 20.98
CA ASN A 168 9.22 -3.01 22.12
C ASN A 168 8.35 -1.80 21.75
N GLU A 169 8.13 -1.55 20.46
CA GLU A 169 7.20 -0.53 19.95
C GLU A 169 5.86 -1.15 19.52
N VAL A 170 5.67 -2.46 19.74
CA VAL A 170 4.43 -3.19 19.43
C VAL A 170 3.77 -3.63 20.73
N TYR A 171 2.57 -3.11 21.00
CA TYR A 171 1.72 -3.72 22.02
C TYR A 171 1.08 -4.97 21.42
N CYS A 172 1.42 -6.15 21.93
CA CYS A 172 0.83 -7.40 21.44
C CYS A 172 0.20 -8.20 22.58
N LEU A 173 -1.11 -8.45 22.49
CA LEU A 173 -1.82 -9.34 23.41
C LEU A 173 -2.92 -10.10 22.66
N PRO A 174 -2.93 -11.45 22.69
CA PRO A 174 -3.99 -12.24 22.06
C PRO A 174 -5.37 -11.94 22.64
N ALA A 175 -6.41 -11.98 21.81
CA ALA A 175 -7.80 -11.72 22.23
C ALA A 175 -8.22 -12.58 23.43
N SER A 176 -7.86 -13.86 23.44
CA SER A 176 -8.15 -14.81 24.53
C SER A 176 -7.55 -14.45 25.91
N GLN A 177 -6.61 -13.50 25.96
CA GLN A 177 -5.97 -13.03 27.19
C GLN A 177 -6.33 -11.58 27.51
N LEU A 178 -7.15 -10.96 26.67
CA LEU A 178 -7.51 -9.56 26.76
C LEU A 178 -8.87 -9.45 27.46
N ASP A 179 -8.94 -8.65 28.52
CA ASP A 179 -10.21 -8.24 29.13
C ASP A 179 -10.49 -6.80 28.68
N ARG A 180 -9.71 -5.86 29.24
CA ARG A 180 -9.70 -4.47 28.84
C ARG A 180 -8.31 -3.89 29.01
N THR A 181 -7.86 -3.13 28.02
CA THR A 181 -6.60 -2.39 28.06
C THR A 181 -6.72 -1.07 27.30
N ASP A 182 -5.99 -0.07 27.75
CA ASP A 182 -5.86 1.21 27.06
C ASP A 182 -4.41 1.34 26.58
N VAL A 183 -4.21 1.55 25.29
CA VAL A 183 -2.88 1.64 24.66
C VAL A 183 -2.72 3.03 24.06
N GLU A 184 -1.72 3.77 24.52
CA GLU A 184 -1.31 5.02 23.87
C GLU A 184 -0.47 4.69 22.64
N LEU A 185 -0.86 5.27 21.50
CA LEU A 185 -0.23 5.06 20.20
C LEU A 185 0.49 6.33 19.74
N VAL A 186 1.74 6.14 19.38
CA VAL A 186 2.57 7.11 18.67
C VAL A 186 2.18 7.10 17.20
N PRO A 187 1.83 8.26 16.61
CA PRO A 187 1.50 8.33 15.19
C PRO A 187 2.62 7.79 14.31
N LEU A 188 2.25 7.08 13.25
CA LEU A 188 3.21 6.35 12.42
C LEU A 188 4.20 7.26 11.72
N GLU A 189 3.78 8.48 11.39
CA GLU A 189 4.60 9.53 10.77
C GLU A 189 5.71 10.05 11.70
N ARG A 190 5.55 9.87 13.01
CA ARG A 190 6.46 10.43 14.02
C ARG A 190 7.71 9.59 14.18
N SER A 191 8.81 10.04 13.58
CA SER A 191 10.11 9.38 13.72
C SER A 191 10.78 9.65 15.07
N GLY A 192 11.47 8.65 15.63
CA GLY A 192 12.33 8.80 16.81
C GLY A 192 11.61 9.01 18.15
N ALA A 193 10.28 9.02 18.17
CA ALA A 193 9.50 8.94 19.40
C ALA A 193 9.49 7.50 19.94
N GLY A 194 9.63 7.36 21.26
CA GLY A 194 9.46 6.08 21.95
C GLY A 194 8.01 5.86 22.39
N GLY A 195 7.62 4.59 22.54
CA GLY A 195 6.25 4.19 22.89
C GLY A 195 5.74 3.15 21.90
N TYR A 196 4.48 2.77 22.04
CA TYR A 196 3.86 1.84 21.10
C TYR A 196 3.46 2.58 19.81
N ARG A 197 3.87 2.09 18.65
CA ARG A 197 3.40 2.56 17.33
C ARG A 197 2.12 1.86 16.89
N THR A 198 1.85 0.69 17.46
CA THR A 198 0.69 -0.12 17.11
C THR A 198 0.25 -0.99 18.28
N ALA A 199 -1.04 -1.33 18.27
CA ALA A 199 -1.56 -2.46 19.01
C ALA A 199 -1.93 -3.58 18.02
N MET A 200 -1.39 -4.77 18.25
CA MET A 200 -1.64 -5.98 17.49
C MET A 200 -2.36 -7.00 18.38
N VAL A 201 -3.56 -7.44 17.97
CA VAL A 201 -4.41 -8.34 18.75
C VAL A 201 -4.64 -9.63 17.96
N PRO A 202 -3.81 -10.67 18.18
CA PRO A 202 -4.02 -11.98 17.57
C PRO A 202 -5.42 -12.52 17.90
N LEU A 203 -6.19 -12.85 16.87
CA LEU A 203 -7.53 -13.41 17.00
C LEU A 203 -7.51 -14.93 16.90
N THR A 204 -6.74 -15.44 15.94
CA THR A 204 -6.54 -16.87 15.69
C THR A 204 -5.07 -17.17 15.43
N GLN A 205 -4.75 -18.39 14.98
CA GLN A 205 -3.38 -18.73 14.55
C GLN A 205 -2.96 -18.02 13.26
N SER A 206 -3.92 -17.56 12.45
CA SER A 206 -3.65 -16.97 11.14
C SER A 206 -4.24 -15.57 10.95
N SER A 207 -4.99 -15.06 11.93
CA SER A 207 -5.61 -13.74 11.83
C SER A 207 -5.36 -12.85 13.03
N ILE A 208 -5.24 -11.54 12.76
CA ILE A 208 -4.84 -10.52 13.73
C ILE A 208 -5.49 -9.17 13.40
N LEU A 209 -5.92 -8.44 14.43
CA LEU A 209 -6.25 -7.02 14.26
C LEU A 209 -5.00 -6.19 14.47
N VAL A 210 -4.79 -5.23 13.57
CA VAL A 210 -3.71 -4.26 13.66
C VAL A 210 -4.32 -2.87 13.79
N VAL A 211 -3.86 -2.12 14.78
CA VAL A 211 -4.35 -0.78 15.10
C VAL A 211 -3.22 0.22 14.91
N GLU A 212 -3.49 1.28 14.16
CA GLU A 212 -2.53 2.34 13.84
C GLU A 212 -3.10 3.70 14.18
N SER A 213 -2.23 4.64 14.54
CA SER A 213 -2.57 6.06 14.67
C SER A 213 -1.83 6.84 13.59
N HIS A 214 -2.55 7.77 12.96
CA HIS A 214 -2.04 8.61 11.90
C HIS A 214 -2.21 10.08 12.23
N ARG A 215 -1.21 10.88 11.85
CA ARG A 215 -1.23 12.34 11.97
C ARG A 215 -0.73 13.03 10.71
N SER A 216 -1.25 14.23 10.48
CA SER A 216 -0.83 15.10 9.39
C SER A 216 0.51 15.78 9.69
N GLU A 217 1.57 14.99 9.85
CA GLU A 217 2.94 15.45 10.10
C GLU A 217 3.94 14.68 9.22
N GLY A 218 5.11 15.26 8.97
CA GLY A 218 6.16 14.61 8.17
C GLY A 218 5.63 14.12 6.80
N TYR A 219 5.78 12.83 6.52
CA TYR A 219 5.30 12.21 5.28
C TYR A 219 3.77 12.06 5.18
N GLY A 220 3.02 12.41 6.24
CA GLY A 220 1.57 12.53 6.24
C GLY A 220 1.06 13.98 6.24
N GLU A 221 1.92 15.01 6.13
CA GLU A 221 1.52 16.43 6.21
C GLU A 221 0.35 16.77 5.27
N ARG A 222 0.34 16.18 4.07
CA ARG A 222 -0.72 16.37 3.07
C ARG A 222 -2.11 15.97 3.54
N ALA A 223 -2.20 15.13 4.58
CA ALA A 223 -3.47 14.71 5.13
C ALA A 223 -4.23 15.89 5.74
N ALA A 224 -3.54 16.96 6.16
CA ALA A 224 -4.15 18.09 6.83
C ALA A 224 -5.23 18.80 5.99
N PRO A 225 -6.33 19.28 6.62
CA PRO A 225 -6.66 19.17 8.04
C PRO A 225 -7.32 17.83 8.44
N LEU A 226 -7.39 16.88 7.51
CA LEU A 226 -8.07 15.60 7.61
C LEU A 226 -7.04 14.47 7.86
N GLY A 227 -7.45 13.20 7.83
CA GLY A 227 -6.55 12.05 8.02
C GLY A 227 -5.91 11.88 9.40
N ASN A 228 -6.21 12.76 10.36
CA ASN A 228 -5.83 12.55 11.75
C ASN A 228 -6.80 11.55 12.40
N ALA A 229 -6.43 10.27 12.43
CA ALA A 229 -7.32 9.22 12.89
C ALA A 229 -6.59 7.96 13.35
N VAL A 230 -7.35 7.08 14.01
CA VAL A 230 -6.96 5.69 14.21
C VAL A 230 -7.52 4.84 13.07
N VAL A 231 -6.75 3.89 12.58
CA VAL A 231 -7.20 2.90 11.61
C VAL A 231 -7.06 1.52 12.22
N VAL A 232 -8.02 0.64 11.92
CA VAL A 232 -7.96 -0.77 12.30
C VAL A 232 -8.13 -1.59 11.04
N TYR A 233 -7.28 -2.59 10.86
CA TYR A 233 -7.45 -3.57 9.79
C TYR A 233 -7.24 -4.98 10.30
N LEU A 234 -7.94 -5.90 9.65
CA LEU A 234 -7.76 -7.33 9.82
C LEU A 234 -6.67 -7.79 8.88
N VAL A 235 -5.72 -8.57 9.39
CA VAL A 235 -4.79 -9.35 8.59
C VAL A 235 -5.16 -10.83 8.70
N ASP A 236 -5.26 -11.53 7.58
CA ASP A 236 -5.39 -12.97 7.45
C ASP A 236 -4.25 -13.53 6.60
N THR A 237 -3.33 -14.23 7.27
CA THR A 237 -2.12 -14.81 6.68
C THR A 237 -2.37 -16.07 5.84
N THR A 238 -3.62 -16.56 5.77
CA THR A 238 -3.99 -17.64 4.85
C THR A 238 -4.35 -17.15 3.46
N LEU A 239 -4.55 -15.84 3.29
CA LEU A 239 -4.90 -15.21 2.03
C LEU A 239 -3.67 -14.53 1.43
N ASP A 240 -3.67 -14.44 0.11
CA ASP A 240 -2.75 -13.60 -0.65
C ASP A 240 -3.50 -12.33 -1.11
N TYR A 241 -2.88 -11.52 -1.95
CA TYR A 241 -3.49 -10.39 -2.61
C TYR A 241 -3.88 -10.73 -4.07
N GLU A 242 -5.17 -10.73 -4.40
CA GLU A 242 -5.66 -10.94 -5.78
C GLU A 242 -6.69 -9.89 -6.24
N MET A 243 -6.28 -8.88 -7.00
CA MET A 243 -7.19 -7.85 -7.53
C MET A 243 -7.78 -8.20 -8.88
N ASP A 244 -9.11 -8.08 -9.00
CA ASP A 244 -9.73 -7.92 -10.31
C ASP A 244 -9.52 -6.47 -10.79
N ARG A 245 -8.44 -6.29 -11.55
CA ARG A 245 -8.04 -4.99 -12.10
C ARG A 245 -9.02 -4.43 -13.14
N ASN A 246 -9.97 -5.24 -13.64
CA ASN A 246 -10.98 -4.79 -14.59
C ASN A 246 -12.14 -4.05 -13.94
N THR A 247 -12.46 -4.42 -12.70
CA THR A 247 -13.63 -3.93 -11.97
C THR A 247 -13.27 -3.07 -10.77
N GLY A 248 -11.99 -3.07 -10.36
CA GLY A 248 -11.54 -2.39 -9.14
C GLY A 248 -12.08 -3.06 -7.89
N VAL A 249 -12.27 -4.38 -7.97
CA VAL A 249 -12.86 -5.23 -6.93
C VAL A 249 -11.77 -6.08 -6.27
N ALA A 250 -11.89 -6.23 -4.95
CA ALA A 250 -11.08 -7.14 -4.19
C ALA A 250 -11.70 -8.55 -4.14
N LEU A 251 -10.99 -9.54 -4.71
CA LEU A 251 -11.37 -10.95 -4.65
C LEU A 251 -10.88 -11.57 -3.33
N ASP A 252 -9.55 -11.74 -3.20
CA ASP A 252 -8.90 -12.21 -1.97
C ASP A 252 -7.87 -11.20 -1.45
N ARG A 253 -7.84 -10.96 -0.13
CA ARG A 253 -6.95 -9.96 0.49
C ARG A 253 -6.43 -10.46 1.81
N PHE A 254 -5.11 -10.47 1.95
CA PHE A 254 -4.49 -10.72 3.25
C PHE A 254 -4.79 -9.60 4.26
N ALA A 255 -5.15 -8.37 3.84
CA ALA A 255 -5.47 -7.28 4.74
C ALA A 255 -6.64 -6.40 4.27
N VAL A 256 -7.62 -6.16 5.15
CA VAL A 256 -8.82 -5.35 4.90
C VAL A 256 -9.13 -4.42 6.08
N TYR A 257 -9.58 -3.20 5.80
CA TYR A 257 -9.91 -2.25 6.86
C TYR A 257 -11.24 -2.56 7.53
N LEU A 258 -11.33 -2.22 8.81
CA LEU A 258 -12.56 -2.13 9.57
C LEU A 258 -12.97 -0.66 9.64
N ALA A 259 -14.20 -0.35 9.22
CA ALA A 259 -14.76 0.99 9.27
C ALA A 259 -15.85 1.08 10.35
N PRO A 260 -16.07 2.27 10.94
CA PRO A 260 -17.17 2.47 11.86
C PRO A 260 -18.51 2.27 11.15
N SER A 261 -19.50 1.72 11.88
CA SER A 261 -20.85 1.51 11.37
C SER A 261 -21.64 2.83 11.35
N LEU A 262 -21.31 3.69 10.39
CA LEU A 262 -21.98 4.96 10.16
C LEU A 262 -23.14 4.80 9.17
N THR A 263 -24.21 5.56 9.36
CA THR A 263 -25.24 5.80 8.34
C THR A 263 -24.70 6.70 7.22
N ASP A 264 -25.37 6.74 6.06
CA ASP A 264 -25.00 7.69 4.99
C ASP A 264 -25.09 9.15 5.46
N VAL A 265 -26.04 9.46 6.35
CA VAL A 265 -26.19 10.81 6.90
C VAL A 265 -25.00 11.17 7.79
N GLU A 266 -24.56 10.26 8.65
CA GLU A 266 -23.40 10.48 9.52
C GLU A 266 -22.10 10.59 8.71
N ARG A 267 -21.91 9.74 7.69
CA ARG A 267 -20.79 9.87 6.75
C ARG A 267 -20.79 11.22 6.05
N ASN A 268 -21.93 11.63 5.50
CA ASN A 268 -22.04 12.92 4.80
C ASN A 268 -21.81 14.10 5.74
N ALA A 269 -22.26 14.02 6.99
CA ALA A 269 -22.04 15.06 7.99
C ALA A 269 -20.58 15.15 8.45
N ARG A 270 -19.86 14.02 8.50
CA ARG A 270 -18.43 13.95 8.81
C ARG A 270 -17.56 14.64 7.75
N GLY A 271 -18.04 14.69 6.51
CA GLY A 271 -17.30 15.23 5.38
C GLY A 271 -16.27 14.23 4.86
N LEU A 272 -15.51 14.64 3.86
CA LEU A 272 -14.42 13.83 3.32
C LEU A 272 -13.28 13.78 4.34
N SER A 273 -12.70 12.60 4.51
CA SER A 273 -11.48 12.40 5.32
C SER A 273 -10.35 11.73 4.53
N SER A 274 -10.68 11.10 3.40
CA SER A 274 -9.81 10.66 2.31
C SER A 274 -10.58 10.77 0.98
N ARG A 275 -9.97 10.39 -0.15
CA ARG A 275 -10.70 10.27 -1.43
C ARG A 275 -11.53 9.01 -1.57
N ALA A 276 -11.25 8.00 -0.75
CA ALA A 276 -12.00 6.76 -0.77
C ALA A 276 -13.49 7.05 -0.53
N ILE A 277 -14.35 6.35 -1.28
CA ILE A 277 -15.81 6.43 -1.10
C ILE A 277 -16.19 6.07 0.35
N MET A 278 -15.38 5.20 0.97
CA MET A 278 -15.50 4.82 2.37
C MET A 278 -14.15 4.89 3.04
N ASP A 279 -14.11 5.62 4.14
CA ASP A 279 -12.88 5.88 4.87
C ASP A 279 -12.80 5.02 6.14
N PRO A 280 -11.69 4.32 6.39
CA PRO A 280 -11.56 3.41 7.54
C PRO A 280 -11.24 4.11 8.86
N PHE A 281 -11.25 5.45 8.88
CA PHE A 281 -10.79 6.22 10.02
C PHE A 281 -11.77 6.16 11.19
N LEU A 282 -11.23 5.93 12.38
CA LEU A 282 -11.91 6.09 13.65
C LEU A 282 -11.45 7.39 14.30
N ILE A 283 -12.42 8.22 14.67
CA ILE A 283 -12.20 9.44 15.46
C ILE A 283 -12.65 9.23 16.91
N LEU A 284 -12.38 10.21 17.77
CA LEU A 284 -12.71 10.16 19.19
C LEU A 284 -14.15 9.68 19.44
N GLY A 285 -14.27 8.60 20.23
CA GLY A 285 -15.54 7.99 20.61
C GLY A 285 -16.07 6.93 19.65
N GLU A 286 -15.50 6.81 18.45
CA GLU A 286 -15.87 5.76 17.49
C GLU A 286 -15.16 4.44 17.82
N SER A 287 -15.76 3.35 17.34
CA SER A 287 -15.29 1.99 17.57
C SER A 287 -15.58 1.05 16.41
N VAL A 288 -14.83 -0.03 16.35
CA VAL A 288 -15.08 -1.20 15.50
C VAL A 288 -15.02 -2.47 16.34
N THR A 289 -15.79 -3.47 15.94
CA THR A 289 -15.81 -4.78 16.60
C THR A 289 -15.64 -5.88 15.56
N TYR A 290 -14.70 -6.78 15.81
CA TYR A 290 -14.48 -7.96 14.99
C TYR A 290 -13.94 -9.11 15.84
N GLY A 291 -14.44 -10.33 15.61
CA GLY A 291 -13.95 -11.52 16.32
C GLY A 291 -14.08 -11.45 17.85
N GLY A 292 -15.08 -10.75 18.38
CA GLY A 292 -15.25 -10.55 19.82
C GLY A 292 -14.25 -9.58 20.46
N VAL A 293 -13.51 -8.82 19.63
CA VAL A 293 -12.62 -7.73 20.07
C VAL A 293 -13.21 -6.40 19.59
N THR A 294 -13.30 -5.44 20.50
CA THR A 294 -13.72 -4.07 20.19
C THR A 294 -12.55 -3.11 20.41
N VAL A 295 -12.28 -2.27 19.41
CA VAL A 295 -11.29 -1.19 19.48
C VAL A 295 -12.03 0.13 19.44
N THR A 296 -11.80 0.99 20.43
CA THR A 296 -12.45 2.32 20.57
C THR A 296 -11.40 3.40 20.71
N VAL A 297 -11.56 4.53 20.03
CA VAL A 297 -10.70 5.71 20.23
C VAL A 297 -11.14 6.43 21.51
N ALA A 298 -10.41 6.24 22.60
CA ALA A 298 -10.75 6.76 23.93
C ALA A 298 -10.22 8.19 24.16
N GLN A 299 -9.11 8.54 23.53
CA GLN A 299 -8.53 9.88 23.54
C GLN A 299 -7.93 10.16 22.16
N SER A 300 -8.00 11.42 21.73
CA SER A 300 -7.34 11.90 20.53
C SER A 300 -6.67 13.25 20.77
N GLY A 301 -5.53 13.49 20.12
CA GLY A 301 -4.67 14.65 20.33
C GLY A 301 -3.28 14.43 19.73
N GLU A 302 -2.22 14.82 20.44
CA GLU A 302 -0.84 14.56 20.02
C GLU A 302 -0.53 13.06 19.86
N HIS A 303 -1.15 12.25 20.72
CA HIS A 303 -1.16 10.78 20.71
C HIS A 303 -2.62 10.33 20.81
N ASP A 304 -2.96 9.23 20.15
CA ASP A 304 -4.26 8.56 20.35
C ASP A 304 -4.14 7.56 21.49
N VAL A 305 -5.21 7.40 22.27
CA VAL A 305 -5.34 6.27 23.20
C VAL A 305 -6.48 5.40 22.69
N VAL A 306 -6.15 4.14 22.36
CA VAL A 306 -7.13 3.15 21.94
C VAL A 306 -7.47 2.24 23.12
N ARG A 307 -8.77 2.11 23.39
CA ARG A 307 -9.30 1.13 24.33
C ARG A 307 -9.64 -0.14 23.57
N ILE A 308 -9.05 -1.24 23.98
CA ILE A 308 -9.28 -2.56 23.41
C ILE A 308 -9.96 -3.41 24.48
N THR A 309 -11.10 -4.01 24.13
CA THR A 309 -11.84 -4.94 24.99
C THR A 309 -12.15 -6.23 24.26
N SER A 310 -12.26 -7.34 24.99
CA SER A 310 -12.75 -8.60 24.44
C SER A 310 -13.97 -9.08 25.21
N ASP A 311 -14.90 -9.72 24.52
CA ASP A 311 -16.14 -10.25 25.09
C ASP A 311 -15.96 -11.54 25.91
N GLY A 312 -14.72 -12.07 25.97
CA GLY A 312 -14.34 -13.25 26.75
C GLY A 312 -14.28 -14.55 25.96
#